data_AF-A0A929BQQ3-F1
#
_entry.id   AF-A0A929BQQ3-F1
#
_cell.length_a   1.000
_cell.length_b   1.000
_cell.length_c   1.000
_cell.angle_alpha   90.00
_cell.angle_beta   90.00
_cell.angle_gamma   90.00
#
_symmetry.space_group_name_H-M   'P 1'
#
loop_
_entity.id
_entity.type
_entity.pdbx_description
1 polymer ?
#
loop_
_entity_poly.entity_id
_entity_poly.type
_entity_poly.pdbx_seq_one_letter_code
_entity_poly.pdbx_strand_id
1 'polypeptide(L)'
;MDREPVLRRKTAIAYKTEEKTVLRGYDLSELAEEGYSFYDALFILFQGRIPAAAEEKMLKYEMGEFMEHSMSPSAASAIAVIAGRPNLPTALAASIMTFGGVHGPGAAHGYMMNKYIERARVEDKTLDEMAKILVDEYLDAGEKVMGMGQP
;
A
#
# COMPACT_ATOMS: atom_id res chain seq x y z
N MET A 1 21.89 39.59 5.96
CA MET A 1 20.71 39.07 5.24
C MET A 1 20.44 37.68 5.79
N ASP A 2 19.43 37.55 6.64
CA ASP A 2 18.99 36.24 7.10
C ASP A 2 18.46 35.45 5.91
N ARG A 3 19.16 34.36 5.57
CA ARG A 3 18.74 33.44 4.52
C ARG A 3 17.89 32.36 5.15
N GLU A 4 16.60 32.64 5.25
CA GLU A 4 15.60 31.61 5.53
C GLU A 4 15.53 30.62 4.34
N PRO A 5 15.43 29.30 4.60
CA PRO A 5 15.34 28.32 3.54
C PRO A 5 14.09 28.55 2.68
N VAL A 6 14.29 28.55 1.36
CA VAL A 6 13.26 28.73 0.32
C VAL A 6 12.17 27.64 0.41
N LEU A 7 12.51 26.47 0.98
CA LEU A 7 11.59 25.37 1.19
C LEU A 7 11.71 24.83 2.62
N ARG A 8 10.71 25.14 3.45
CA ARG A 8 10.55 24.54 4.79
C ARG A 8 9.76 23.24 4.66
N ARG A 9 10.46 22.10 4.46
CA ARG A 9 9.86 20.76 4.51
C ARG A 9 10.44 19.99 5.69
N LYS A 10 9.57 19.25 6.40
CA LYS A 10 9.96 18.27 7.41
C LYS A 10 9.65 16.88 6.88
N THR A 11 10.58 15.94 7.06
CA THR A 11 10.37 14.52 6.78
C THR A 11 10.99 13.71 7.90
N ALA A 12 10.41 12.54 8.17
CA ALA A 12 10.94 11.53 9.08
C ALA A 12 11.13 10.18 8.36
N ILE A 13 11.21 10.20 7.02
CA ILE A 13 11.25 8.99 6.19
C ILE A 13 12.69 8.60 5.86
N ALA A 14 13.46 9.50 5.24
CA ALA A 14 14.84 9.21 4.85
C ALA A 14 15.69 10.48 4.73
N TYR A 15 17.00 10.33 4.87
CA TYR A 15 18.00 11.35 4.55
C TYR A 15 19.28 10.70 4.01
N LYS A 16 20.11 11.48 3.34
CA LYS A 16 21.45 11.05 2.90
C LYS A 16 22.50 12.02 3.40
N THR A 17 23.68 11.49 3.65
CA THR A 17 24.92 12.22 3.92
C THR A 17 25.95 11.84 2.85
N GLU A 18 27.19 12.31 2.98
CA GLU A 18 28.27 11.86 2.10
C GLU A 18 28.61 10.37 2.33
N GLU A 19 28.43 9.88 3.56
CA GLU A 19 28.86 8.54 3.96
C GLU A 19 27.74 7.49 3.87
N LYS A 20 26.48 7.91 4.09
CA LYS A 20 25.36 6.97 4.24
C LYS A 20 24.03 7.46 3.73
N THR A 21 23.17 6.50 3.40
CA THR A 21 21.74 6.70 3.14
C THR A 21 20.93 6.06 4.25
N VAL A 22 20.16 6.86 4.98
CA VAL A 22 19.40 6.43 6.15
C VAL A 22 17.91 6.41 5.82
N LEU A 23 17.29 5.25 6.02
CA LEU A 23 15.86 4.99 5.91
C LEU A 23 15.28 4.77 7.31
N ARG A 24 14.41 5.67 7.78
CA ARG A 24 13.71 5.57 9.08
C ARG A 24 14.63 5.30 10.28
N GLY A 25 15.87 5.79 10.21
CA GLY A 25 16.88 5.59 11.26
C GLY A 25 17.83 4.43 11.01
N TYR A 26 17.59 3.60 9.98
CA TYR A 26 18.44 2.48 9.59
C TYR A 26 19.34 2.85 8.41
N ASP A 27 20.63 2.52 8.46
CA ASP A 27 21.52 2.66 7.32
C ASP A 27 21.19 1.58 6.28
N LEU A 28 20.89 1.99 5.04
CA LEU A 28 20.53 1.05 3.98
C LEU A 28 21.69 0.13 3.57
N SER A 29 22.94 0.60 3.68
CA SER A 29 24.11 -0.23 3.37
C SER A 29 24.28 -1.33 4.41
N GLU A 30 24.15 -0.97 5.70
CA GLU A 30 24.21 -1.95 6.80
C GLU A 30 23.08 -2.98 6.69
N LEU A 31 21.85 -2.53 6.38
CA LEU A 31 20.73 -3.46 6.14
C LEU A 31 21.05 -4.46 5.01
N ALA A 32 21.64 -3.99 3.91
CA ALA A 32 22.01 -4.86 2.79
C ALA A 32 23.13 -5.84 3.17
N GLU A 33 24.15 -5.40 3.90
CA GLU A 33 25.27 -6.23 4.37
C GLU A 33 24.82 -7.32 5.35
N GLU A 34 23.87 -7.00 6.23
CA GLU A 34 23.25 -7.94 7.17
C GLU A 34 22.25 -8.90 6.50
N GLY A 35 21.99 -8.73 5.19
CA GLY A 35 21.15 -9.63 4.40
C GLY A 35 19.65 -9.36 4.49
N TYR A 36 19.23 -8.17 4.96
CA TYR A 36 17.83 -7.76 4.88
C TYR A 36 17.39 -7.63 3.41
N SER A 37 16.16 -8.05 3.14
CA SER A 37 15.60 -8.11 1.79
C SER A 37 14.98 -6.77 1.36
N PHE A 38 14.59 -6.71 0.08
CA PHE A 38 13.75 -5.64 -0.44
C PHE A 38 12.45 -5.47 0.38
N TYR A 39 11.84 -6.57 0.84
CA TYR A 39 10.59 -6.53 1.60
C TYR A 39 10.82 -5.97 3.02
N ASP A 40 11.96 -6.25 3.63
CA ASP A 40 12.34 -5.67 4.92
C ASP A 40 12.48 -4.16 4.82
N ALA A 41 13.25 -3.67 3.84
CA ALA A 41 13.42 -2.24 3.60
C ALA A 41 12.09 -1.56 3.24
N LEU A 42 11.24 -2.21 2.45
CA LEU A 42 9.90 -1.71 2.11
C LEU A 42 9.01 -1.61 3.36
N PHE A 43 9.05 -2.61 4.23
CA PHE A 43 8.31 -2.60 5.49
C PHE A 43 8.82 -1.49 6.41
N ILE A 44 10.13 -1.34 6.56
CA ILE A 44 10.75 -0.24 7.32
C ILE A 44 10.28 1.11 6.78
N LEU A 45 10.30 1.33 5.46
CA LEU A 45 9.88 2.60 4.83
C LEU A 45 8.49 3.04 5.30
N PHE A 46 7.53 2.11 5.29
CA PHE A 46 6.13 2.39 5.60
C PHE A 46 5.79 2.30 7.10
N GLN A 47 6.38 1.34 7.83
CA GLN A 47 6.04 1.04 9.23
C GLN A 47 7.06 1.57 10.25
N GLY A 48 8.24 2.02 9.80
CA GLY A 48 9.25 2.64 10.64
C GLY A 48 10.03 1.69 11.56
N ARG A 49 9.92 0.38 11.36
CA ARG A 49 10.61 -0.65 12.15
C ARG A 49 10.94 -1.87 11.31
N ILE A 50 11.90 -2.68 11.76
CA ILE A 50 12.17 -4.01 11.19
C ILE A 50 10.92 -4.89 11.34
N PRO A 51 10.48 -5.59 10.28
CA PRO A 51 9.33 -6.50 10.36
C PRO A 51 9.64 -7.73 11.22
N ALA A 52 8.61 -8.31 11.82
CA ALA A 52 8.68 -9.69 12.28
C ALA A 52 8.72 -10.64 11.06
N ALA A 53 9.25 -11.85 11.22
CA ALA A 53 9.36 -12.82 10.13
C ALA A 53 8.01 -13.13 9.44
N ALA A 54 6.90 -13.11 10.19
CA ALA A 54 5.57 -13.30 9.61
C ALA A 54 5.13 -12.11 8.75
N GLU A 55 5.51 -10.89 9.13
CA GLU A 55 5.15 -9.66 8.42
C GLU A 55 5.92 -9.52 7.11
N GLU A 56 7.23 -9.79 7.12
CA GLU A 56 8.03 -9.85 5.88
C GLU A 56 7.47 -10.90 4.92
N LYS A 57 7.20 -12.10 5.45
CA LYS A 57 6.68 -13.21 4.65
C LYS A 57 5.32 -12.87 4.03
N MET A 58 4.43 -12.23 4.79
CA MET A 58 3.12 -11.79 4.27
C MET A 58 3.27 -10.69 3.22
N LEU A 59 4.12 -9.69 3.45
CA LEU A 59 4.38 -8.63 2.47
C LEU A 59 4.94 -9.20 1.17
N LYS A 60 5.85 -10.17 1.26
CA LYS A 60 6.40 -10.89 0.11
C LYS A 60 5.31 -11.64 -0.67
N TYR A 61 4.40 -12.32 0.01
CA TYR A 61 3.28 -12.99 -0.66
C TYR A 61 2.32 -12.01 -1.32
N GLU A 62 1.97 -10.93 -0.63
CA GLU A 62 1.07 -9.90 -1.16
C GLU A 62 1.67 -9.29 -2.44
N MET A 63 2.93 -8.87 -2.40
CA MET A 63 3.63 -8.34 -3.58
C MET A 63 3.71 -9.37 -4.72
N GLY A 64 3.83 -10.65 -4.39
CA GLY A 64 3.87 -11.73 -5.38
C GLY A 64 2.50 -12.03 -6.02
N GLU A 65 1.42 -11.97 -5.25
CA GLU A 65 0.06 -12.21 -5.73
C GLU A 65 -0.39 -11.07 -6.66
N PHE A 66 -0.11 -9.83 -6.29
CA PHE A 66 -0.51 -8.64 -7.05
C PHE A 66 0.43 -8.30 -8.22
N MET A 67 1.32 -9.23 -8.61
CA MET A 67 2.31 -8.98 -9.67
C MET A 67 1.68 -8.75 -11.04
N GLU A 68 0.63 -9.50 -11.38
CA GLU A 68 -0.06 -9.41 -12.67
C GLU A 68 -1.50 -9.98 -12.58
N HIS A 69 -2.44 -9.32 -13.24
CA HIS A 69 -3.85 -9.72 -13.33
C HIS A 69 -4.37 -9.65 -14.79
N SER A 70 -3.51 -9.97 -15.76
CA SER A 70 -3.79 -9.98 -17.20
C SER A 70 -4.33 -8.64 -17.71
N MET A 71 -5.38 -8.65 -18.54
CA MET A 71 -5.98 -7.47 -19.18
C MET A 71 -6.79 -6.60 -18.20
N SER A 72 -6.10 -6.11 -17.18
CA SER A 72 -6.58 -5.09 -16.25
C SER A 72 -6.66 -3.71 -16.91
N PRO A 73 -7.43 -2.75 -16.34
CA PRO A 73 -7.39 -1.36 -16.77
C PRO A 73 -5.96 -0.78 -16.84
N SER A 74 -5.11 -1.13 -15.87
CA SER A 74 -3.69 -0.75 -15.82
C SER A 74 -2.89 -1.29 -17.01
N ALA A 75 -3.05 -2.58 -17.34
CA ALA A 75 -2.39 -3.20 -18.48
C ALA A 75 -2.88 -2.61 -19.81
N ALA A 76 -4.20 -2.45 -19.97
CA ALA A 76 -4.79 -1.85 -21.17
C ALA A 76 -4.32 -0.41 -21.39
N SER A 77 -4.24 0.39 -20.32
CA SER A 77 -3.72 1.77 -20.35
C SER A 77 -2.25 1.82 -20.77
N ALA A 78 -1.40 0.95 -20.19
CA ALA A 78 0.01 0.86 -20.57
C ALA A 78 0.19 0.51 -22.05
N ILE A 79 -0.55 -0.48 -22.55
CA ILE A 79 -0.51 -0.94 -23.95
C ILE A 79 -0.96 0.18 -24.90
N ALA A 80 -2.05 0.87 -24.57
CA ALA A 80 -2.56 1.97 -25.39
C ALA A 80 -1.55 3.13 -25.49
N VAL A 81 -0.94 3.52 -24.36
CA VAL A 81 0.01 4.64 -24.33
C VAL A 81 1.33 4.27 -24.99
N ILE A 82 1.87 3.07 -24.76
CA ILE A 82 3.15 2.67 -25.37
C ILE A 82 3.07 2.53 -26.89
N ALA A 83 1.89 2.26 -27.45
CA ALA A 83 1.67 2.24 -28.90
C ALA A 83 1.97 3.60 -29.58
N GLY A 84 1.86 4.71 -28.83
CA GLY A 84 2.28 6.04 -29.26
C GLY A 84 3.81 6.28 -29.26
N ARG A 85 4.60 5.28 -28.85
CA ARG A 85 6.06 5.32 -28.70
C ARG A 85 6.62 6.42 -27.78
N PRO A 86 6.02 6.73 -26.61
CA PRO A 86 6.65 7.60 -25.62
C PRO A 86 7.78 6.85 -24.87
N ASN A 87 8.45 7.55 -23.96
CA ASN A 87 9.37 6.91 -23.01
C ASN A 87 8.59 5.97 -22.06
N LEU A 88 9.23 4.88 -21.62
CA LEU A 88 8.63 3.87 -20.73
C LEU A 88 7.96 4.45 -19.46
N PRO A 89 8.53 5.46 -18.76
CA PRO A 89 7.88 6.05 -17.58
C PRO A 89 6.49 6.66 -17.88
N THR A 90 6.24 7.10 -19.11
CA THR A 90 4.94 7.66 -19.51
C THR A 90 3.87 6.57 -19.54
N ALA A 91 4.17 5.39 -20.08
CA ALA A 91 3.25 4.25 -20.08
C ALA A 91 3.02 3.71 -18.65
N LEU A 92 4.08 3.67 -17.82
CA LEU A 92 3.96 3.30 -16.40
C LEU A 92 3.08 4.28 -15.63
N ALA A 93 3.26 5.58 -15.84
CA ALA A 93 2.42 6.60 -15.21
C ALA A 93 0.95 6.42 -15.61
N ALA A 94 0.66 6.19 -16.90
CA ALA A 94 -0.71 5.95 -17.37
C ALA A 94 -1.34 4.70 -16.75
N SER A 95 -0.56 3.64 -16.53
CA SER A 95 -0.99 2.43 -15.82
C SER A 95 -1.31 2.71 -14.35
N ILE A 96 -0.42 3.39 -13.62
CA ILE A 96 -0.60 3.70 -12.19
C ILE A 96 -1.82 4.61 -11.99
N MET A 97 -2.09 5.54 -12.91
CA MET A 97 -3.25 6.44 -12.82
C MET A 97 -4.61 5.74 -12.95
N THR A 98 -4.66 4.44 -13.32
CA THR A 98 -5.93 3.69 -13.32
C THR A 98 -6.32 3.18 -11.93
N PHE A 99 -5.39 3.17 -10.96
CA PHE A 99 -5.71 2.77 -9.59
C PHE A 99 -6.58 3.82 -8.90
N GLY A 100 -7.61 3.37 -8.20
CA GLY A 100 -8.59 4.25 -7.57
C GLY A 100 -9.68 3.49 -6.81
N GLY A 101 -10.88 4.06 -6.75
CA GLY A 101 -11.95 3.54 -5.90
C GLY A 101 -12.46 2.14 -6.22
N VAL A 102 -12.28 1.67 -7.47
CA VAL A 102 -12.78 0.36 -7.93
C VAL A 102 -11.69 -0.54 -8.54
N HIS A 103 -10.56 0.03 -8.96
CA HIS A 103 -9.41 -0.73 -9.47
C HIS A 103 -8.27 -0.67 -8.46
N GLY A 104 -7.96 -1.82 -7.85
CA GLY A 104 -7.01 -1.95 -6.76
C GLY A 104 -7.42 -1.44 -5.36
N PRO A 105 -8.70 -1.36 -4.94
CA PRO A 105 -9.06 -0.91 -3.60
C PRO A 105 -8.88 -2.01 -2.52
N GLY A 106 -7.82 -2.84 -2.61
CA GLY A 106 -7.58 -3.93 -1.66
C GLY A 106 -7.50 -3.45 -0.20
N ALA A 107 -6.86 -2.29 0.02
CA ALA A 107 -6.76 -1.67 1.34
C ALA A 107 -8.13 -1.27 1.94
N ALA A 108 -9.12 -0.91 1.10
CA ALA A 108 -10.44 -0.51 1.58
C ALA A 108 -11.17 -1.65 2.29
N HIS A 109 -11.00 -2.90 1.81
CA HIS A 109 -11.50 -4.09 2.49
C HIS A 109 -10.83 -4.25 3.87
N GLY A 110 -9.51 -4.09 3.96
CA GLY A 110 -8.78 -4.15 5.23
C GLY A 110 -9.20 -3.07 6.23
N TYR A 111 -9.42 -1.84 5.79
CA TYR A 111 -9.93 -0.76 6.67
C TYR A 111 -11.33 -1.04 7.19
N MET A 112 -12.20 -1.56 6.31
CA MET A 112 -13.55 -1.97 6.67
C MET A 112 -13.52 -3.10 7.70
N MET A 113 -12.75 -4.17 7.48
CA MET A 113 -12.57 -5.26 8.45
C MET A 113 -12.09 -4.75 9.82
N ASN A 114 -11.04 -3.93 9.84
CA ASN A 114 -10.50 -3.37 11.10
C ASN A 114 -11.55 -2.55 11.86
N LYS A 115 -12.34 -1.72 11.17
CA LYS A 115 -13.42 -0.92 11.77
C LYS A 115 -14.43 -1.81 12.49
N TYR A 116 -14.92 -2.86 11.83
CA TYR A 116 -15.96 -3.71 12.39
C TYR A 116 -15.43 -4.69 13.45
N ILE A 117 -14.22 -5.24 13.29
CA ILE A 117 -13.58 -6.06 14.32
C ILE A 117 -13.38 -5.27 15.61
N GLU A 118 -12.89 -4.03 15.50
CA GLU A 118 -12.72 -3.17 16.68
C GLU A 118 -14.07 -2.80 17.31
N ARG A 119 -15.09 -2.53 16.50
CA ARG A 119 -16.46 -2.30 17.00
C ARG A 119 -17.01 -3.51 17.74
N ALA A 120 -16.79 -4.73 17.23
CA ALA A 120 -17.22 -5.95 17.90
C ALA A 120 -16.61 -6.06 19.30
N ARG A 121 -15.31 -5.73 19.41
CA ARG A 121 -14.58 -5.71 20.68
C ARG A 121 -15.14 -4.70 21.68
N VAL A 122 -15.49 -3.49 21.22
CA VAL A 122 -16.01 -2.41 22.08
C VAL A 122 -17.46 -2.67 22.51
N GLU A 123 -18.27 -3.25 21.64
CA GLU A 123 -19.69 -3.53 21.89
C GLU A 123 -19.95 -4.92 22.52
N ASP A 124 -18.89 -5.69 22.80
CA ASP A 124 -18.95 -7.06 23.32
C ASP A 124 -19.84 -7.98 22.45
N LYS A 125 -19.66 -7.89 21.13
CA LYS A 125 -20.37 -8.71 20.13
C LYS A 125 -19.45 -9.77 19.57
N THR A 126 -20.02 -10.92 19.23
CA THR A 126 -19.31 -11.93 18.46
C THR A 126 -18.99 -11.41 17.05
N LEU A 127 -17.97 -11.99 16.40
CA LEU A 127 -17.65 -11.65 15.02
C LEU A 127 -18.79 -12.01 14.06
N ASP A 128 -19.56 -13.06 14.35
CA ASP A 128 -20.71 -13.46 13.52
C ASP A 128 -21.84 -12.42 13.59
N GLU A 129 -22.16 -11.92 14.79
CA GLU A 129 -23.14 -10.83 14.95
C GLU A 129 -22.67 -9.56 14.25
N MET A 130 -21.38 -9.22 14.38
CA MET A 130 -20.84 -8.01 13.75
C MET A 130 -20.74 -8.15 12.23
N ALA A 131 -20.46 -9.33 11.70
CA ALA A 131 -20.47 -9.60 10.27
C ALA A 131 -21.87 -9.38 9.67
N LYS A 132 -22.92 -9.81 10.39
CA LYS A 132 -24.30 -9.52 9.99
C LYS A 132 -24.57 -8.01 10.00
N ILE A 133 -24.20 -7.30 11.05
CA ILE A 133 -24.36 -5.84 11.16
C ILE A 133 -23.65 -5.13 10.02
N LEU A 134 -22.40 -5.50 9.72
CA LEU A 134 -21.63 -4.96 8.61
C LEU A 134 -22.38 -5.10 7.30
N VAL A 135 -22.84 -6.31 6.97
CA VAL A 135 -23.56 -6.56 5.72
C VAL A 135 -24.86 -5.75 5.67
N ASP A 136 -25.64 -5.78 6.75
CA ASP A 136 -26.91 -5.05 6.83
C ASP A 136 -26.68 -3.52 6.66
N GLU A 137 -25.66 -2.94 7.30
CA GLU A 137 -25.33 -1.51 7.18
C GLU A 137 -24.93 -1.10 5.75
N TYR A 138 -24.14 -1.92 5.04
CA TYR A 138 -23.78 -1.66 3.64
C TYR A 138 -25.01 -1.77 2.72
N LEU A 139 -25.85 -2.79 2.92
CA LEU A 139 -27.04 -3.00 2.10
C LEU A 139 -28.09 -1.90 2.32
N ASP A 140 -28.33 -1.50 3.57
CA ASP A 140 -29.26 -0.42 3.93
C ASP A 140 -28.80 0.94 3.36
N ALA A 141 -27.48 1.14 3.27
CA ALA A 141 -26.88 2.31 2.62
C ALA A 141 -26.91 2.25 1.08
N GLY A 142 -27.30 1.11 0.48
CA GLY A 142 -27.23 0.89 -0.96
C GLY A 142 -25.80 0.80 -1.49
N GLU A 143 -24.83 0.50 -0.63
CA GLU A 143 -23.41 0.38 -0.97
C GLU A 143 -23.01 -1.09 -1.15
N LYS A 144 -21.96 -1.34 -1.93
CA LYS A 144 -21.38 -2.68 -2.06
C LYS A 144 -20.44 -2.95 -0.89
N VAL A 145 -20.53 -4.15 -0.32
CA VAL A 145 -19.58 -4.61 0.70
C VAL A 145 -18.17 -4.65 0.09
N MET A 146 -17.24 -3.91 0.68
CA MET A 146 -15.85 -3.85 0.20
C MET A 146 -15.20 -5.24 0.22
N GLY A 147 -14.52 -5.61 -0.87
CA GLY A 147 -13.89 -6.93 -1.02
C GLY A 147 -14.83 -8.03 -1.53
N MET A 148 -16.11 -7.73 -1.76
CA MET A 148 -17.09 -8.67 -2.33
C MET A 148 -17.51 -8.25 -3.75
N GLY A 149 -17.60 -9.23 -4.65
CA GLY A 149 -17.98 -9.03 -6.05
C GLY A 149 -16.80 -8.63 -6.93
N GLN A 150 -16.25 -9.61 -7.65
CA GLN A 150 -15.30 -9.41 -8.76
C GLN A 150 -16.06 -9.47 -10.10
N PRO A 151 -15.71 -8.63 -11.10
CA PRO A 151 -16.21 -8.76 -12.47
C PRO A 151 -15.87 -10.11 -13.12
#